data_AF-A0A8T5HWZ3-F1
#
_entry.id   AF-A0A8T5HWZ3-F1
#
_cell.length_a   1.000
_cell.length_b   1.000
_cell.length_c   1.000
_cell.angle_alpha   90.00
_cell.angle_beta   90.00
_cell.angle_gamma   90.00
#
_symmetry.space_group_name_H-M   'P 1'
#
loop_
_entity.id
_entity.type
_entity.pdbx_description
1 polymer ?
#
loop_
_entity_poly.entity_id
_entity_poly.type
_entity_poly.pdbx_seq_one_letter_code
_entity_poly.pdbx_strand_id
1 'polypeptide(L)'
;MVFNKKGQGLSLTTIIVAALALIVLVVLIMVFTGRIGIFQGGLDKASQAELVQMKITYGDCHPSATAEVTFSNDFKIAESEESKELAKARYKDDISACKGYSDKGTCESSGCKWN
;
A
#
# COMPACT_ATOMS: atom_id res chain seq x y z
N MET A 1 -1.15 -66.97 -13.90
CA MET A 1 -0.59 -65.62 -13.66
C MET A 1 -1.52 -64.88 -12.72
N VAL A 2 -1.24 -64.89 -11.42
CA VAL A 2 -2.06 -64.14 -10.45
C VAL A 2 -1.46 -62.73 -10.37
N PHE A 3 -2.13 -61.77 -11.02
CA PHE A 3 -1.81 -60.35 -10.89
C PHE A 3 -2.06 -59.93 -9.44
N ASN A 4 -0.99 -59.80 -8.66
CA ASN A 4 -1.02 -59.22 -7.33
C ASN A 4 -1.44 -57.74 -7.46
N LYS A 5 -2.71 -57.43 -7.20
CA LYS A 5 -3.21 -56.06 -7.16
C LYS A 5 -2.57 -55.35 -5.97
N LYS A 6 -1.49 -54.60 -6.21
CA LYS A 6 -0.91 -53.61 -5.28
C LYS A 6 -1.89 -52.43 -5.07
N GLY A 7 -3.08 -52.72 -4.57
CA GLY A 7 -3.96 -51.74 -3.98
C GLY A 7 -3.57 -51.57 -2.52
N GLN A 8 -2.41 -50.96 -2.26
CA GLN A 8 -2.15 -50.40 -0.94
C GLN A 8 -3.19 -49.31 -0.75
N GLY A 9 -4.29 -49.65 -0.09
CA GLY A 9 -5.23 -48.65 0.40
C GLY A 9 -4.44 -47.68 1.26
N LEU A 10 -4.33 -46.42 0.83
CA LEU A 10 -3.94 -45.35 1.73
C LEU A 10 -4.83 -45.50 2.96
N SER A 11 -4.19 -45.72 4.12
CA SER A 11 -4.91 -45.92 5.37
C SER A 11 -5.93 -44.79 5.51
N LEU A 12 -7.16 -45.14 5.89
CA LEU A 12 -8.24 -44.17 6.10
C LEU A 12 -7.79 -43.03 7.02
N THR A 13 -6.92 -43.35 7.99
CA THR A 13 -6.27 -42.38 8.87
C THR A 13 -5.44 -41.35 8.11
N THR A 14 -4.68 -41.76 7.09
CA THR A 14 -3.86 -40.86 6.27
C THR A 14 -4.72 -39.90 5.46
N ILE A 15 -5.84 -40.38 4.92
CA ILE A 15 -6.81 -39.55 4.17
C ILE A 15 -7.43 -38.50 5.10
N ILE A 16 -7.84 -38.91 6.30
CA ILE A 16 -8.42 -38.01 7.30
C ILE A 16 -7.40 -36.94 7.72
N VAL A 17 -6.17 -37.33 8.04
CA VAL A 17 -5.12 -36.39 8.44
C VAL A 17 -4.80 -35.41 7.31
N ALA A 18 -4.72 -35.89 6.06
CA ALA A 18 -4.48 -35.03 4.90
C ALA A 18 -5.61 -34.00 4.72
N ALA A 19 -6.88 -34.41 4.87
CA ALA A 19 -8.02 -33.51 4.77
C ALA A 19 -8.03 -32.44 5.88
N LEU A 20 -7.76 -32.84 7.12
CA LEU A 20 -7.68 -31.90 8.26
C LEU A 20 -6.54 -30.90 8.08
N ALA A 21 -5.37 -31.35 7.64
CA ALA A 21 -4.24 -30.46 7.37
C ALA A 21 -4.56 -29.43 6.27
N LEU A 22 -5.26 -29.85 5.21
CA LEU A 22 -5.67 -28.97 4.12
C LEU A 22 -6.66 -27.90 4.62
N ILE A 23 -7.65 -28.29 5.43
CA ILE A 23 -8.61 -27.35 6.01
C ILE A 23 -7.91 -26.27 6.85
N VAL A 24 -6.99 -26.68 7.73
CA VAL A 24 -6.22 -25.75 8.56
C VAL A 24 -5.39 -24.80 7.70
N LEU A 25 -4.72 -25.32 6.65
CA LEU A 25 -3.97 -24.50 5.71
C LEU A 25 -4.83 -23.42 5.06
N VAL A 26 -6.03 -23.78 4.55
CA VAL A 26 -6.94 -22.84 3.90
C VAL A 26 -7.38 -21.74 4.87
N VAL A 27 -7.73 -22.11 6.10
CA VAL A 27 -8.13 -21.15 7.14
C VAL A 27 -6.98 -20.18 7.46
N LEU A 28 -5.75 -20.69 7.59
CA LEU A 28 -4.58 -19.85 7.83
C LEU A 28 -4.37 -18.85 6.68
N ILE A 29 -4.43 -19.31 5.43
CA ILE A 29 -4.27 -18.44 4.25
C ILE A 29 -5.32 -17.32 4.27
N MET A 30 -6.59 -17.64 4.52
CA MET A 30 -7.68 -16.65 4.57
C MET A 30 -7.49 -15.62 5.69
N VAL A 31 -7.07 -16.05 6.88
CA VAL A 31 -6.82 -15.13 7.99
C VAL A 31 -5.63 -14.22 7.68
N PHE A 32 -4.52 -14.78 7.18
CA PHE A 32 -3.33 -13.98 6.85
C PHE A 32 -3.62 -12.98 5.73
N THR A 33 -4.30 -13.39 4.64
CA THR A 33 -4.68 -12.46 3.56
C THR A 33 -5.68 -11.39 4.03
N GLY A 34 -6.69 -11.77 4.81
CA GLY A 34 -7.66 -10.81 5.34
C GLY A 34 -7.02 -9.75 6.24
N ARG A 35 -6.08 -10.15 7.11
CA ARG A 35 -5.34 -9.20 7.97
C ARG A 35 -4.49 -8.24 7.15
N ILE A 36 -3.72 -8.72 6.17
CA ILE A 36 -2.87 -7.88 5.31
C ILE A 36 -3.70 -6.82 4.57
N GLY A 37 -4.87 -7.21 4.04
CA GLY A 37 -5.76 -6.26 3.35
C GLY A 37 -6.26 -5.13 4.27
N ILE A 38 -6.59 -5.44 5.52
CA ILE A 38 -7.03 -4.43 6.50
C ILE A 38 -5.88 -3.48 6.85
N PHE A 39 -4.65 -3.99 7.02
CA PHE A 39 -3.48 -3.15 7.30
C PHE A 39 -3.17 -2.20 6.13
N GLN A 40 -3.19 -2.70 4.89
CA GLN A 40 -2.94 -1.87 3.71
C GLN A 40 -4.01 -0.77 3.59
N GLY A 41 -5.29 -1.12 3.73
CA GLY A 41 -6.38 -0.13 3.71
C GLY A 41 -6.31 0.90 4.86
N GLY A 42 -5.74 0.53 6.01
CA GLY A 42 -5.45 1.47 7.11
C GLY A 42 -4.37 2.49 6.74
N LEU A 43 -3.26 2.02 6.15
CA LEU A 43 -2.16 2.88 5.68
C LEU A 43 -2.60 3.82 4.55
N ASP A 44 -3.44 3.33 3.63
CA ASP A 44 -4.05 4.15 2.58
C ASP A 44 -4.85 5.32 3.16
N LYS A 45 -5.71 5.05 4.15
CA LYS A 45 -6.51 6.09 4.79
C LYS A 45 -5.66 7.09 5.57
N ALA A 46 -4.63 6.64 6.28
CA ALA A 46 -3.73 7.51 7.02
C ALA A 46 -2.95 8.44 6.07
N SER A 47 -2.37 7.89 5.01
CA SER A 47 -1.67 8.64 3.98
C SER A 47 -2.57 9.70 3.32
N GLN A 48 -3.79 9.32 2.95
CA GLN A 48 -4.78 10.24 2.36
C GLN A 48 -5.18 11.35 3.33
N ALA A 49 -5.38 11.05 4.61
CA ALA A 49 -5.74 12.06 5.62
C ALA A 49 -4.65 13.13 5.77
N GLU A 50 -3.38 12.72 5.78
CA GLU A 50 -2.23 13.64 5.82
C GLU A 50 -2.12 14.46 4.53
N LEU A 51 -2.29 13.81 3.36
CA LEU A 51 -2.29 14.49 2.06
C LEU A 51 -3.38 15.57 2.00
N VAL A 52 -4.60 15.26 2.46
CA VAL A 52 -5.72 16.21 2.48
C VAL A 52 -5.41 17.42 3.36
N GLN A 53 -4.78 17.24 4.52
CA GLN A 53 -4.39 18.36 5.37
C GLN A 53 -3.37 19.28 4.67
N MET A 54 -2.42 18.71 3.94
CA MET A 54 -1.42 19.48 3.20
C MET A 54 -2.02 20.18 1.98
N LYS A 55 -3.01 19.56 1.32
CA LYS A 55 -3.78 20.16 0.22
C LYS A 55 -4.47 21.47 0.60
N ILE A 56 -4.86 21.65 1.87
CA ILE A 56 -5.45 22.90 2.35
C ILE A 56 -4.47 24.08 2.22
N THR A 57 -3.17 23.81 2.20
CA THR A 57 -2.13 24.85 2.08
C THR A 57 -1.78 25.23 0.65
N TYR A 58 -2.37 24.54 -0.34
CA TYR A 58 -2.13 24.81 -1.76
C TYR A 58 -2.57 26.23 -2.14
N GLY A 59 -1.77 26.87 -2.98
CA GLY A 59 -2.15 28.11 -3.68
C GLY A 59 -2.57 27.83 -5.11
N ASP A 60 -2.55 28.86 -5.95
CA ASP A 60 -2.85 28.75 -7.39
C ASP A 60 -1.87 27.83 -8.12
N CYS A 61 -0.60 27.79 -7.67
CA CYS A 61 0.39 26.80 -8.08
C CYS A 61 0.64 25.79 -6.97
N HIS A 62 0.50 24.50 -7.28
CA HIS A 62 0.63 23.42 -6.31
C HIS A 62 1.30 22.17 -6.90
N PRO A 63 1.71 21.19 -6.08
CA PRO A 63 2.30 19.95 -6.60
C PRO A 63 1.34 19.16 -7.50
N SER A 64 1.90 18.42 -8.45
CA SER A 64 1.11 17.58 -9.37
C SER A 64 0.54 16.33 -8.69
N ALA A 65 -0.45 15.69 -9.35
CA ALA A 65 -0.99 14.41 -8.90
C ALA A 65 0.10 13.31 -8.77
N THR A 66 1.16 13.39 -9.58
CA THR A 66 2.30 12.47 -9.48
C THR A 66 3.06 12.68 -8.16
N ALA A 67 3.30 13.92 -7.76
CA ALA A 67 3.94 14.24 -6.48
C ALA A 67 3.09 13.76 -5.29
N GLU A 68 1.77 13.89 -5.38
CA GLU A 68 0.82 13.36 -4.37
C GLU A 68 0.91 11.83 -4.23
N VAL A 69 1.02 11.12 -5.35
CA VAL A 69 1.18 9.66 -5.36
C VAL A 69 2.54 9.26 -4.79
N THR A 70 3.62 9.99 -5.10
CA THR A 70 4.95 9.75 -4.53
C THR A 70 4.94 9.93 -3.02
N PHE A 71 4.43 11.05 -2.50
CA PHE A 71 4.27 11.25 -1.05
C PHE A 71 3.44 10.13 -0.43
N SER A 72 2.34 9.76 -1.07
CA SER A 72 1.46 8.72 -0.55
C SER A 72 2.15 7.37 -0.44
N ASN A 73 2.98 7.01 -1.42
CA ASN A 73 3.76 5.78 -1.39
C ASN A 73 4.86 5.85 -0.34
N ASP A 74 5.65 6.93 -0.31
CA ASP A 74 6.74 7.13 0.64
C ASP A 74 6.23 7.07 2.09
N PHE A 75 5.05 7.66 2.35
CA PHE A 75 4.41 7.62 3.66
C PHE A 75 3.94 6.20 4.04
N LYS A 76 3.44 5.42 3.08
CA LYS A 76 2.94 4.05 3.33
C LYS A 76 4.07 3.05 3.58
N ILE A 77 5.19 3.20 2.89
CA ILE A 77 6.34 2.29 3.01
C ILE A 77 7.30 2.68 4.15
N ALA A 78 7.13 3.87 4.74
CA ALA A 78 7.91 4.33 5.87
C ALA A 78 7.73 3.40 7.09
N GLU A 79 8.84 2.78 7.53
CA GLU A 79 8.87 1.81 8.62
C GLU A 79 8.88 2.44 10.02
N SER A 80 9.14 3.76 10.10
CA SER A 80 9.27 4.51 11.36
C SER A 80 8.50 5.83 11.32
N GLU A 81 8.17 6.38 12.48
CA GLU A 81 7.57 7.73 12.56
C GLU A 81 8.53 8.80 12.00
N GLU A 82 9.84 8.66 12.24
CA GLU A 82 10.85 9.57 11.68
C GLU A 82 10.84 9.59 10.14
N SER A 83 10.76 8.42 9.50
CA SER A 83 10.70 8.34 8.04
C SER A 83 9.40 8.92 7.48
N LYS A 84 8.28 8.77 8.22
CA LYS A 84 7.02 9.45 7.88
C LYS A 84 7.16 10.96 7.98
N GLU A 85 7.73 11.49 9.06
CA GLU A 85 7.97 12.92 9.23
C GLU A 85 8.86 13.48 8.13
N LEU A 86 9.89 12.75 7.72
CA LEU A 86 10.76 13.12 6.61
C LEU A 86 10.01 13.15 5.27
N ALA A 87 9.12 12.18 5.00
CA ALA A 87 8.26 12.20 3.82
C ALA A 87 7.31 13.42 3.85
N LYS A 88 6.73 13.74 5.01
CA LYS A 88 5.90 14.95 5.20
C LYS A 88 6.71 16.23 4.98
N ALA A 89 7.94 16.30 5.49
CA ALA A 89 8.80 17.47 5.36
C ALA A 89 9.17 17.71 3.89
N ARG A 90 9.61 16.66 3.18
CA ARG A 90 9.91 16.73 1.74
C ARG A 90 8.73 17.24 0.93
N TYR A 91 7.54 16.70 1.21
CA TYR A 91 6.36 17.10 0.48
C TYR A 91 5.94 18.55 0.79
N LYS A 92 6.14 19.01 2.03
CA LYS A 92 5.94 20.43 2.38
C LYS A 92 6.94 21.35 1.66
N ASP A 93 8.17 20.92 1.47
CA ASP A 93 9.15 21.67 0.68
C ASP A 93 8.71 21.77 -0.79
N ASP A 94 8.21 20.68 -1.37
CA ASP A 94 7.65 20.68 -2.74
C ASP A 94 6.44 21.63 -2.86
N ILE A 95 5.53 21.61 -1.88
CA ILE A 95 4.40 22.55 -1.82
C ILE A 95 4.92 23.99 -1.79
N SER A 96 5.90 24.27 -0.94
CA SER A 96 6.47 25.60 -0.78
C SER A 96 7.19 26.08 -2.04
N ALA A 97 7.90 25.18 -2.73
CA ALA A 97 8.54 25.45 -4.00
C ALA A 97 7.51 25.79 -5.09
N CYS A 98 6.44 25.00 -5.22
CA CYS A 98 5.38 25.27 -6.17
C CYS A 98 4.64 26.58 -5.85
N LYS A 99 4.35 26.83 -4.58
CA LYS A 99 3.67 28.06 -4.13
C LYS A 99 4.49 29.33 -4.42
N GLY A 100 5.81 29.21 -4.58
CA GLY A 100 6.68 30.32 -4.94
C GLY A 100 6.45 30.90 -6.35
N TYR A 101 5.73 30.18 -7.23
CA TYR A 101 5.43 30.65 -8.57
C TYR A 101 4.11 31.42 -8.62
N SER A 102 4.17 32.67 -9.08
CA SER A 102 3.01 33.56 -9.25
C SER A 102 2.31 33.43 -10.60
N ASP A 103 2.94 32.79 -11.57
CA ASP A 103 2.49 32.78 -12.96
C ASP A 103 2.32 31.35 -13.47
N LYS A 104 1.22 31.11 -14.18
CA LYS A 104 0.87 29.81 -14.74
C LYS A 104 1.98 29.19 -15.60
N GLY A 105 2.58 29.98 -16.48
CA GLY A 105 3.63 29.50 -17.39
C GLY A 105 4.85 28.96 -16.64
N THR A 106 5.29 29.68 -15.61
CA THR A 106 6.44 29.30 -14.78
C THR A 106 6.11 28.09 -13.91
N CYS A 107 4.91 28.06 -13.33
CA CYS A 107 4.40 26.96 -12.52
C CYS A 107 4.33 25.63 -13.30
N GLU A 108 3.72 25.63 -14.48
CA GLU A 108 3.60 24.39 -15.28
C GLU A 108 4.96 23.97 -15.86
N SER A 109 5.88 24.92 -16.12
CA SER A 109 7.23 24.61 -16.58
C SER A 109 8.13 23.99 -15.51
N SER A 110 7.87 24.25 -14.23
CA SER A 110 8.62 23.69 -13.10
C SER A 110 8.12 22.30 -12.67
N GLY A 111 7.11 21.74 -13.35
CA GLY A 111 6.51 20.44 -13.04
C GLY A 111 5.42 20.50 -11.96
N CYS A 112 5.08 21.69 -11.49
CA CYS A 112 3.93 21.95 -10.64
C CYS A 112 2.66 22.05 -11.49
N LYS A 113 1.50 21.97 -10.84
CA LYS A 113 0.19 22.13 -11.48
C LYS A 113 -0.41 23.47 -11.08
N TRP A 114 -0.85 24.21 -12.09
CA TRP A 114 -1.67 25.41 -11.90
C TRP A 114 -3.15 25.03 -11.85
N ASN A 115 -3.89 25.58 -10.89
CA ASN A 115 -5.33 25.42 -10.72
C ASN A 115 -6.09 26.67 -11.15
#